data_AF-F8E970-F1
#
_entry.id   AF-F8E970-F1
#
_cell.length_a   1.000
_cell.length_b   1.000
_cell.length_c   1.000
_cell.angle_alpha   90.00
_cell.angle_beta   90.00
_cell.angle_gamma   90.00
#
_symmetry.space_group_name_H-M   'P 1'
#
loop_
_entity.id
_entity.type
_entity.pdbx_description
1 polymer ?
#
loop_
_entity_poly.entity_id
_entity_poly.type
_entity_poly.pdbx_seq_one_letter_code
_entity_poly.pdbx_strand_id
1 'polypeptide(L)' 'MEAPNLTYIVDEKQKKKAVVIPIEEWQAILEELQDYYDVKEATEILKRIEAGTEKTYSMDEVFNDV' A
#
# COMPACT_ATOMS: atom_id res chain seq x y z
N MET A 1 1.08 3.08 -20.30
CA MET A 1 1.84 1.95 -19.74
C MET A 1 1.70 0.80 -20.71
N GLU A 2 2.82 0.32 -21.27
CA GLU A 2 2.81 -0.96 -22.00
C GLU A 2 2.52 -2.09 -21.01
N ALA A 3 1.86 -3.15 -21.48
CA ALA A 3 1.58 -4.30 -20.63
C ALA A 3 2.91 -4.97 -20.24
N PRO A 4 3.13 -5.31 -18.96
CA PRO A 4 4.38 -5.92 -18.53
C PRO A 4 4.59 -7.24 -19.27
N ASN A 5 5.82 -7.50 -19.72
CA ASN A 5 6.15 -8.76 -20.39
C ASN A 5 6.33 -9.86 -19.35
N LEU A 6 5.20 -10.41 -18.90
CA LEU A 6 5.14 -11.35 -17.78
C LEU A 6 5.63 -12.74 -18.18
N THR A 7 6.67 -13.22 -17.51
CA THR A 7 7.13 -14.61 -17.61
C THR A 7 6.53 -15.41 -16.47
N TYR A 8 5.89 -16.55 -16.75
CA TYR A 8 5.27 -17.38 -15.70
C TYR A 8 6.08 -18.66 -15.45
N ILE A 9 6.21 -19.02 -14.18
CA ILE A 9 6.65 -20.36 -13.76
C ILE A 9 5.40 -21.22 -13.62
N VAL A 10 5.34 -22.31 -14.39
CA VAL A 10 4.19 -23.24 -14.43
C VAL A 10 4.53 -24.57 -13.76
N ASP A 11 3.50 -25.25 -13.25
CA ASP A 11 3.62 -26.59 -12.69
C ASP A 11 3.57 -27.70 -13.77
N GLU A 12 3.64 -28.97 -13.34
CA GLU A 12 3.60 -30.14 -14.21
C GLU A 12 2.28 -30.29 -15.01
N LYS A 13 1.24 -29.56 -14.62
CA LYS A 13 -0.07 -29.51 -15.29
C LYS A 13 -0.25 -28.22 -16.10
N GLN A 14 0.83 -27.48 -16.38
CA GLN A 14 0.83 -26.21 -17.10
C GLN A 14 0.04 -25.10 -16.38
N LYS A 15 -0.19 -25.20 -15.07
CA LYS A 15 -0.83 -24.14 -14.30
C LYS A 15 0.21 -23.13 -13.81
N LYS A 16 -0.08 -21.84 -13.97
CA LYS A 16 0.75 -20.72 -13.49
C LYS A 16 0.84 -20.76 -11.96
N LYS A 17 2.05 -20.86 -11.41
CA LYS A 17 2.31 -20.83 -9.96
C LYS A 17 3.00 -19.56 -9.49
N ALA A 18 3.87 -19.00 -10.32
CA ALA A 18 4.55 -17.74 -10.02
C ALA A 18 4.72 -16.91 -11.30
N VAL A 19 5.01 -15.63 -11.11
CA VAL A 19 5.35 -14.69 -12.17
C VAL A 19 6.72 -14.10 -11.88
N VAL A 20 7.54 -14.00 -12.91
CA VAL A 20 8.83 -13.31 -12.90
C VAL A 20 8.59 -11.95 -13.51
N ILE A 21 8.93 -10.91 -12.75
CA ILE A 21 8.81 -9.51 -13.12
C ILE A 21 10.14 -8.80 -12.84
N PRO A 22 10.49 -7.76 -13.60
CA PRO A 22 11.58 -6.86 -13.26
C PRO A 22 11.39 -6.27 -11.86
N ILE A 23 12.50 -6.00 -11.18
CA ILE A 23 12.46 -5.51 -9.80
C ILE A 23 11.82 -4.11 -9.73
N GLU A 24 12.03 -3.29 -10.75
CA GLU A 24 11.47 -1.94 -10.86
C GLU A 24 9.94 -1.97 -10.99
N GLU A 25 9.41 -2.90 -11.78
CA GLU A 25 7.96 -3.10 -11.90
C GLU A 25 7.36 -3.63 -10.59
N TRP A 26 8.06 -4.54 -9.90
CA TRP A 26 7.62 -5.02 -8.59
C TRP A 26 7.57 -3.90 -7.56
N GLN A 27 8.60 -3.04 -7.52
CA GLN A 27 8.65 -1.90 -6.62
C GLN A 27 7.50 -0.92 -6.89
N ALA A 28 7.22 -0.60 -8.15
CA ALA A 28 6.09 0.26 -8.51
C ALA A 28 4.75 -0.32 -8.05
N ILE A 29 4.55 -1.65 -8.19
CA ILE A 29 3.34 -2.32 -7.69
C ILE A 29 3.24 -2.22 -6.16
N LEU A 30 4.36 -2.38 -5.45
CA LEU A 30 4.39 -2.26 -3.99
C LEU A 30 4.10 -0.85 -3.51
N GLU A 31 4.65 0.17 -4.18
CA GLU A 31 4.39 1.58 -3.84
C GLU A 31 2.90 1.92 -4.01
N GLU A 32 2.29 1.54 -5.13
CA GLU A 32 0.85 1.77 -5.36
C GLU A 32 -0.04 1.03 -4.35
N LEU A 33 0.36 -0.19 -3.95
CA LEU A 33 -0.34 -0.93 -2.89
C LEU A 33 -0.20 -0.24 -1.54
N GLN A 34 1.00 0.25 -1.21
CA GLN A 34 1.24 0.97 0.03
C GLN A 34 0.38 2.23 0.09
N ASP A 35 0.37 3.05 -0.95
CA ASP A 35 -0.47 4.25 -1.04
C ASP A 35 -1.96 3.94 -0.83
N TYR A 36 -2.44 2.84 -1.42
CA TYR A 36 -3.81 2.39 -1.21
C TYR A 36 -4.09 2.02 0.26
N TYR A 37 -3.18 1.31 0.92
CA TYR A 37 -3.33 0.94 2.32
C TYR A 37 -3.24 2.16 3.24
N ASP A 38 -2.36 3.11 2.96
CA ASP A 38 -2.22 4.36 3.71
C ASP A 38 -3.53 5.19 3.64
N VAL A 39 -4.12 5.31 2.45
CA VAL A 39 -5.42 5.98 2.28
C VAL A 39 -6.52 5.25 3.05
N LYS A 40 -6.54 3.92 2.99
CA LYS A 40 -7.52 3.10 3.71
C LYS A 40 -7.40 3.31 5.22
N GLU A 41 -6.18 3.26 5.76
CA GLU A 41 -5.92 3.46 7.18
C GLU A 41 -6.30 4.88 7.62
N ALA A 42 -5.89 5.90 6.85
CA ALA A 42 -6.26 7.29 7.11
C ALA A 42 -7.79 7.47 7.15
N THR A 43 -8.51 6.81 6.25
CA THR A 43 -9.98 6.83 6.24
C THR A 43 -10.58 6.21 7.50
N GLU A 44 -10.00 5.12 8.01
CA GLU A 44 -10.44 4.49 9.25
C GLU A 44 -10.13 5.36 10.48
N ILE A 45 -8.97 6.03 10.51
CA ILE A 45 -8.58 6.99 11.55
C ILE A 45 -9.57 8.17 11.58
N LEU A 46 -9.88 8.76 10.43
CA LEU A 46 -10.82 9.89 10.33
C LEU A 46 -12.20 9.53 10.90
N LYS A 47 -12.70 8.33 10.64
CA LYS A 47 -13.97 7.86 11.24
C LYS A 47 -13.92 7.80 12.76
N ARG A 48 -12.78 7.40 13.34
CA ARG A 48 -12.61 7.38 14.81
C ARG A 48 -12.50 8.78 15.39
N ILE A 49 -11.85 9.70 14.68
CA ILE A 49 -11.81 11.13 15.05
C ILE A 49 -13.24 11.69 15.06
N GLU A 50 -14.03 11.46 14.01
CA GLU A 50 -15.44 11.89 13.93
C GLU A 50 -16.31 11.27 15.03
N ALA A 51 -16.06 10.01 15.39
CA ALA A 51 -16.73 9.34 16.50
C ALA A 51 -16.25 9.81 17.89
N GLY A 52 -15.22 10.65 17.97
CA GLY A 52 -14.62 11.11 19.22
C GLY A 52 -13.85 10.04 19.99
N THR A 53 -13.44 8.95 19.33
CA THR A 53 -12.73 7.81 19.95
C THR A 53 -11.23 7.82 19.68
N GLU A 54 -10.73 8.82 18.95
CA GLU A 54 -9.32 9.00 18.63
C GLU A 54 -8.79 10.30 19.25
N LYS A 55 -7.60 10.26 19.83
CA LYS A 55 -6.95 11.46 20.37
C LYS A 55 -6.26 12.20 19.23
N THR A 56 -6.50 13.50 19.12
CA THR A 56 -5.86 14.37 18.12
C THR A 56 -4.99 15.40 18.82
N TYR A 57 -4.00 15.90 18.07
CA TYR A 57 -3.11 16.97 18.49
C TYR A 57 -3.02 17.98 17.34
N SER A 58 -2.93 19.25 17.68
CA SER A 58 -2.55 20.31 16.76
C SER A 58 -1.05 20.25 16.46
N MET A 59 -0.64 20.82 15.32
CA MET A 59 0.78 20.90 14.97
C MET A 59 1.59 21.68 16.01
N ASP A 60 1.01 22.73 16.61
CA ASP A 60 1.68 23.50 17.66
C ASP A 60 1.94 22.64 18.91
N GLU A 61 1.03 21.74 19.28
CA GLU A 61 1.26 20.80 20.39
C GLU A 61 2.40 19.83 20.08
N VAL A 62 2.54 19.38 18.83
CA VAL A 62 3.62 18.46 18.42
C VAL A 62 4.99 19.16 18.39
N PHE A 63 5.06 20.41 17.92
CA PHE A 63 6.32 21.13 17.78
C PHE A 63 6.87 21.71 19.09
N ASN A 64 6.01 21.96 20.09
CA ASN A 64 6.44 22.48 21.39
C ASN A 64 6.87 21.39 22.39
N ASP A 65 6.72 20.12 22.04
CA ASP A 65 7.12 18.94 22.86
C ASP A 65 8.51 18.39 22.47
N VAL A 66 9.25 19.07 21.58
CA VAL A 66 10.63 18.76 21.14
C VAL A 66 11.59 19.86 21.56
#